data_AF-M8C1K9-F1
#
_entry.id   AF-M8C1K9-F1
#
_cell.length_a   1.000
_cell.length_b   1.000
_cell.length_c   1.000
_cell.angle_alpha   90.00
_cell.angle_beta   90.00
_cell.angle_gamma   90.00
#
_symmetry.space_group_name_H-M   'P 1'
#
loop_
_entity.id
_entity.type
_entity.pdbx_description
1 polymer ?
#
loop_
_entity_poly.entity_id
_entity_poly.type
_entity_poly.pdbx_seq_one_letter_code
_entity_poly.pdbx_strand_id
1 'polypeptide(L)'
;MVGDCPVCLEAFGDDDGVKVVPACGHVFHAPCIDRWLDVRNSCPVCRCVVVCHYADRAGPGASDDADDQEIVLERVVAMIEAIREEEAAARRAPATARVRG
;
A
#
# COMPACT_ATOMS: atom_id res chain seq x y z
N MET A 1 -15.64 -10.18 -26.78
CA MET A 1 -16.26 -9.27 -25.80
C MET A 1 -15.12 -8.52 -25.15
N VAL A 2 -14.97 -7.24 -25.50
CA VAL A 2 -14.08 -6.35 -24.74
C VAL A 2 -14.70 -6.25 -23.35
N GLY A 3 -13.89 -6.44 -22.30
CA GLY A 3 -14.39 -6.35 -20.93
C GLY A 3 -14.74 -4.90 -20.56
N ASP A 4 -15.48 -4.73 -19.48
CA ASP A 4 -15.67 -3.42 -18.85
C ASP A 4 -14.76 -3.30 -17.63
N CYS A 5 -14.29 -2.09 -17.35
CA CYS A 5 -13.55 -1.83 -16.13
C CYS A 5 -14.50 -1.90 -14.92
N PRO A 6 -14.30 -2.80 -13.96
CA PRO A 6 -15.22 -2.99 -12.84
C PRO A 6 -15.22 -1.83 -11.82
N VAL A 7 -14.33 -0.84 -11.99
CA VAL A 7 -14.25 0.35 -11.13
C VAL A 7 -15.10 1.50 -11.68
N CYS A 8 -14.95 1.84 -12.97
CA CYS A 8 -15.73 2.91 -13.60
C CYS A 8 -16.95 2.40 -14.40
N LEU A 9 -17.05 1.09 -14.63
CA LEU A 9 -18.10 0.43 -15.41
C LEU A 9 -18.15 0.85 -16.89
N GLU A 10 -17.04 1.40 -17.40
CA GLU A 10 -16.88 1.76 -18.81
C GLU A 10 -16.07 0.68 -19.55
N ALA A 11 -16.39 0.47 -20.82
CA ALA A 11 -15.69 -0.46 -21.70
C ALA A 11 -14.23 -0.04 -21.91
N PHE A 12 -13.32 -1.01 -22.05
CA PHE A 12 -11.94 -0.72 -22.43
C PHE A 12 -11.86 -0.24 -23.88
N GLY A 13 -11.32 0.96 -24.12
CA GLY A 13 -10.98 1.45 -25.46
C GLY A 13 -9.64 0.95 -25.96
N ASP A 14 -9.42 0.99 -27.29
CA ASP A 14 -8.16 0.55 -27.93
C ASP A 14 -6.94 1.39 -27.49
N ASP A 15 -7.17 2.65 -27.09
CA ASP A 15 -6.14 3.58 -26.60
C ASP A 15 -6.08 3.68 -25.06
N ASP A 16 -6.92 2.92 -24.34
CA ASP A 16 -6.92 2.97 -22.88
C ASP A 16 -5.73 2.21 -22.27
N GLY A 17 -4.95 2.92 -21.45
CA GLY A 17 -3.94 2.28 -20.63
C GLY A 17 -4.60 1.37 -19.59
N VAL A 18 -4.36 0.07 -19.68
CA VAL A 18 -4.86 -0.92 -18.72
C VAL A 18 -3.74 -1.48 -17.84
N LYS A 19 -4.11 -1.91 -16.64
CA LYS A 19 -3.24 -2.59 -15.67
C LYS A 19 -3.88 -3.87 -15.20
N VAL A 20 -3.04 -4.88 -14.99
CA VAL A 20 -3.43 -6.20 -14.49
C VAL A 20 -2.88 -6.38 -13.07
N VAL A 21 -3.71 -6.84 -12.16
CA VAL A 21 -3.25 -7.23 -10.82
C VAL A 21 -2.54 -8.59 -10.93
N PRO A 22 -1.22 -8.69 -10.69
CA PRO A 22 -0.45 -9.90 -10.97
C PRO A 22 -0.90 -11.11 -10.14
N ALA A 23 -1.34 -10.89 -8.90
CA ALA A 23 -1.77 -11.96 -8.00
C ALA A 23 -3.08 -12.66 -8.43
N CYS A 24 -3.92 -12.03 -9.26
CA CYS A 24 -5.24 -12.58 -9.62
C CYS A 24 -5.68 -12.38 -11.08
N GLY A 25 -4.91 -11.65 -11.89
CA GLY A 25 -5.18 -11.46 -13.32
C GLY A 25 -6.32 -10.50 -13.65
N HIS A 26 -6.98 -9.86 -12.67
CA HIS A 26 -8.04 -8.89 -12.96
C HIS A 26 -7.49 -7.61 -13.61
N VAL A 27 -8.22 -7.10 -14.61
CA VAL A 27 -7.83 -5.98 -15.47
C VAL A 27 -8.66 -4.74 -15.15
N PHE A 28 -8.02 -3.58 -15.17
CA PHE A 28 -8.63 -2.29 -14.88
C PHE A 28 -8.00 -1.21 -15.75
N HIS A 29 -8.69 -0.07 -15.95
CA HIS A 29 -8.02 1.13 -16.42
C HIS A 29 -6.92 1.51 -15.43
N ALA A 30 -5.73 1.86 -15.94
CA ALA A 30 -4.60 2.30 -15.15
C ALA A 30 -4.98 3.39 -14.12
N PRO A 31 -5.66 4.50 -14.50
CA PRO A 31 -6.05 5.52 -13.52
C PRO A 31 -7.07 5.02 -12.49
N CYS A 32 -7.89 4.01 -12.83
CA CYS A 32 -8.88 3.45 -11.92
C CYS A 32 -8.22 2.60 -10.83
N ILE A 33 -7.29 1.71 -11.20
CA ILE A 33 -6.60 0.89 -10.22
C ILE A 33 -5.59 1.69 -9.41
N ASP A 34 -4.93 2.69 -9.99
CA ASP A 34 -3.98 3.55 -9.26
C ASP A 34 -4.68 4.31 -8.12
N ARG A 35 -5.79 4.99 -8.41
CA ARG A 35 -6.58 5.68 -7.36
C ARG A 35 -7.12 4.75 -6.30
N TRP A 36 -7.46 3.51 -6.66
CA TRP A 36 -7.91 2.53 -5.69
C TRP A 36 -6.76 2.12 -4.76
N LEU A 37 -5.57 1.88 -5.33
CA LEU A 37 -4.38 1.46 -4.61
C LEU A 37 -3.79 2.55 -3.70
N ASP A 38 -4.08 3.83 -3.97
CA ASP A 38 -3.75 4.95 -3.07
C ASP A 38 -4.42 4.82 -1.69
N VAL A 39 -5.56 4.13 -1.61
CA VAL A 39 -6.36 4.02 -0.37
C VAL A 39 -6.46 2.57 0.13
N ARG A 40 -6.34 1.58 -0.77
CA ARG A 40 -6.50 0.15 -0.44
C ARG A 40 -5.50 -0.69 -1.19
N ASN A 41 -4.78 -1.57 -0.50
CA ASN A 41 -3.85 -2.50 -1.10
C ASN A 41 -4.49 -3.81 -1.64
N SER A 42 -5.75 -3.79 -2.09
CA SER A 42 -6.47 -5.03 -2.49
C SER A 42 -7.19 -4.92 -3.83
N CYS A 43 -7.35 -6.05 -4.52
CA CYS A 43 -8.09 -6.11 -5.78
C CYS A 43 -9.57 -5.73 -5.58
N PRO A 44 -10.14 -4.79 -6.37
CA PRO A 44 -11.56 -4.42 -6.28
C PRO A 44 -12.54 -5.58 -6.51
N VAL A 45 -12.13 -6.62 -7.24
CA VAL A 45 -12.99 -7.77 -7.60
C VAL A 45 -12.91 -8.87 -6.55
N CYS A 46 -11.72 -9.43 -6.34
CA CYS A 46 -11.54 -10.62 -5.50
C CYS A 46 -10.95 -10.33 -4.11
N ARG A 47 -10.61 -9.07 -3.80
CA ARG A 47 -10.07 -8.62 -2.51
C ARG A 47 -8.72 -9.23 -2.12
N CYS A 48 -8.03 -9.93 -3.01
CA CYS A 48 -6.65 -10.36 -2.76
C CYS A 48 -5.74 -9.14 -2.61
N VAL A 49 -4.75 -9.22 -1.72
CA VAL A 49 -3.82 -8.12 -1.50
C VAL A 49 -2.90 -7.98 -2.72
N VAL A 50 -2.75 -6.76 -3.23
CA VAL A 50 -1.87 -6.39 -4.36
C VAL A 50 -0.46 -6.12 -3.82
N VAL A 51 0.05 -7.01 -2.97
CA VAL A 51 1.47 -6.99 -2.61
C VAL A 51 2.23 -7.73 -3.71
N CYS A 52 3.30 -7.09 -4.16
CA CYS A 52 4.31 -7.75 -4.97
C CYS A 52 4.88 -8.89 -4.12
N HIS A 53 4.55 -10.13 -4.47
CA HIS A 53 5.36 -11.24 -4.02
C HIS A 53 6.75 -11.03 -4.63
N TYR A 54 7.77 -10.79 -3.81
CA TYR A 54 9.17 -10.87 -4.22
C TYR A 54 9.51 -12.24 -4.86
N ALA A 55 8.58 -13.20 -4.77
CA ALA A 55 8.64 -14.54 -5.32
C ALA A 55 8.52 -14.64 -6.86
N ASP A 56 8.12 -13.61 -7.62
CA ASP A 56 8.05 -13.73 -9.10
C ASP A 56 9.40 -13.54 -9.81
N ARG A 57 10.48 -13.22 -9.07
CA ARG A 57 11.87 -13.38 -9.56
C ARG A 57 12.54 -14.65 -9.05
N ALA A 58 11.87 -15.45 -8.22
CA ALA A 58 12.39 -16.74 -7.82
C ALA A 58 12.11 -17.74 -8.96
N GLY A 59 13.09 -17.90 -9.86
CA GLY A 59 13.20 -19.15 -10.61
C GLY A 59 13.23 -20.35 -9.65
N PRO A 60 13.04 -21.59 -10.14
CA PRO A 60 13.10 -22.79 -9.31
C PRO A 60 14.48 -22.88 -8.63
N GLY A 61 14.59 -22.42 -7.39
CA GLY A 61 15.86 -22.32 -6.65
C GLY A 61 15.99 -21.22 -5.58
N ALA A 62 14.98 -20.40 -5.29
CA ALA A 62 15.05 -19.49 -4.13
C ALA A 62 14.86 -20.27 -2.83
N SER A 63 15.89 -20.28 -1.99
CA SER A 63 15.80 -20.73 -0.60
C SER A 63 14.81 -19.86 0.17
N ASP A 64 13.97 -20.49 0.99
CA ASP A 64 13.11 -19.83 1.96
C ASP A 64 13.96 -19.19 3.07
N ASP A 65 14.42 -17.96 2.84
CA ASP A 65 15.02 -17.12 3.88
C ASP A 65 13.91 -16.22 4.47
N ALA A 66 13.33 -16.69 5.57
CA ALA A 66 12.25 -16.07 6.31
C ALA A 66 12.68 -14.81 7.11
N ASP A 67 13.43 -13.89 6.49
CA ASP A 67 14.07 -12.74 7.17
C ASP A 67 13.64 -11.37 6.58
N ASP A 68 13.14 -11.32 5.34
CA ASP A 68 12.80 -10.04 4.66
C ASP A 68 11.55 -9.34 5.23
N GLN A 69 10.67 -10.06 5.93
CA GLN A 69 9.44 -9.50 6.49
C GLN A 69 9.65 -8.79 7.84
N GLU A 70 10.71 -9.14 8.56
CA GLU A 70 11.08 -8.55 9.86
C GLU A 70 11.60 -7.11 9.66
N ILE A 71 12.39 -6.89 8.62
CA ILE A 71 13.05 -5.60 8.30
C ILE A 71 12.04 -4.50 7.96
N VAL A 72 10.96 -4.82 7.23
CA VAL A 72 9.92 -3.82 6.87
C VAL A 72 9.12 -3.40 8.10
N LEU A 73 8.75 -4.35 8.97
CA LEU A 73 7.98 -4.07 10.17
C LEU A 73 8.82 -3.31 11.21
N GLU A 74 10.08 -3.69 11.42
CA GLU A 74 10.99 -2.97 12.32
C GLU A 74 11.20 -1.50 11.89
N ARG A 75 11.33 -1.24 10.59
CA ARG A 75 11.45 0.13 10.06
C ARG A 75 10.17 0.94 10.26
N VAL A 76 9.00 0.32 10.12
CA VAL A 76 7.71 0.97 10.37
C VAL A 76 7.49 1.23 11.86
N VAL A 77 7.86 0.28 12.73
CA VAL A 77 7.79 0.43 14.18
C VAL A 77 8.70 1.57 14.65
N ALA A 78 9.96 1.60 14.20
CA ALA A 78 10.90 2.68 14.51
C ALA A 78 10.37 4.05 14.06
N MET A 79 9.73 4.14 12.88
CA MET A 79 9.09 5.37 12.42
C MET A 79 7.92 5.81 13.31
N ILE A 80 7.07 4.87 13.75
CA ILE A 80 5.93 5.16 14.63
C ILE A 80 6.41 5.60 16.02
N GLU A 81 7.45 4.97 16.57
CA GLU A 81 8.01 5.32 17.87
C GLU A 81 8.63 6.72 17.87
N ALA A 82 9.39 7.08 16.82
CA ALA A 82 9.96 8.42 16.67
C ALA A 82 8.88 9.52 16.63
N ILE A 83 7.78 9.28 15.91
CA ILE A 83 6.62 10.20 15.88
C ILE A 83 6.02 10.35 17.29
N ARG A 84 5.86 9.25 18.03
CA ARG A 84 5.30 9.27 19.39
C ARG A 84 6.18 10.01 20.39
N GLU A 85 7.50 9.89 20.28
CA GLU A 85 8.46 10.60 21.13
C GLU A 85 8.42 12.10 20.89
N GLU A 86 8.34 12.52 19.63
CA GLU A 86 8.26 13.93 19.25
C GLU A 86 6.97 14.58 19.79
N GLU A 87 5.85 13.88 19.67
CA GLU A 87 4.60 14.34 20.28
C GLU A 87 4.61 14.30 21.82
N ALA A 88 5.28 13.33 22.44
CA ALA A 88 5.40 13.24 23.90
C ALA A 88 6.28 14.36 24.46
N ALA A 89 7.35 14.75 23.74
CA ALA A 89 8.17 15.92 24.07
C ALA A 89 7.35 17.21 23.95
N ALA A 90 6.53 17.34 22.91
CA ALA A 90 5.61 18.47 22.77
C ALA A 90 4.56 18.55 23.91
N ARG A 91 4.09 17.40 24.41
CA ARG A 91 3.17 17.32 25.56
C ARG A 91 3.85 17.55 26.92
N ARG A 92 5.15 17.30 27.04
CA ARG A 92 5.96 17.53 28.26
C ARG A 92 6.52 18.95 28.37
N ALA A 93 6.42 19.75 27.30
CA ALA A 93 6.73 21.17 27.38
C ALA A 93 5.81 21.82 28.44
N PRO A 94 6.36 22.53 29.44
CA PRO A 94 5.54 23.14 30.46
C PRO A 94 4.62 24.16 29.79
N ALA A 95 3.30 24.01 29.98
CA ALA A 95 2.37 25.10 29.73
C ALA A 95 2.88 26.27 30.56
N THR A 96 3.46 27.28 29.90
CA THR A 96 4.11 28.41 30.56
C THR A 96 3.15 28.95 31.61
N ALA A 97 3.48 28.70 32.87
CA ALA A 97 2.77 29.20 34.02
C ALA A 97 2.90 30.72 33.98
N ARG A 98 1.94 31.39 33.34
CA ARG A 98 1.78 32.83 33.50
C ARG A 98 1.09 33.05 34.83
N VAL A 99 1.91 33.04 35.88
CA VAL A 99 1.57 33.53 37.21
C VAL A 99 1.08 34.98 37.09
N ARG A 100 0.04 35.27 37.88
CA ARG A 100 -0.66 36.54 38.10
C ARG A 100 0.18 37.82 37.90
N GLY A 101 -0.45 38.80 37.27
CA GLY A 101 -0.21 40.23 37.45
C GLY A 101 -1.55 40.94 37.50
#